data_AF-A0A816RIM4-F1
#
_entry.id   AF-A0A816RIM4-F1
#
_cell.length_a   1.000
_cell.length_b   1.000
_cell.length_c   1.000
_cell.angle_alpha   90.00
_cell.angle_beta   90.00
_cell.angle_gamma   90.00
#
_symmetry.space_group_name_H-M   'P 1'
#
loop_
_entity.id
_entity.type
_entity.pdbx_description
1 polymer ?
#
loop_
_entity_poly.entity_id
_entity_poly.type
_entity_poly.pdbx_seq_one_letter_code
_entity_poly.pdbx_strand_id
1 'polypeptide(L)'
;MVLHGRLLYAWLPLLVVLLQVFHGSFAKCSCSKNNGGCGKNALCSENRKTSAIKCTCKTGYTNTGSAVHVVCKDSCTIKNGGCGPHAACSHHAKTNAVRCTK
;
A
#
# COMPACT_ATOMS: atom_id res chain seq x y z
N MET A 1 -2.92 -43.76 -33.56
CA MET A 1 -4.20 -44.21 -33.00
C MET A 1 -3.90 -44.71 -31.58
N VAL A 2 -4.22 -43.92 -30.55
CA VAL A 2 -5.46 -44.03 -29.71
C VAL A 2 -5.40 -45.32 -28.87
N LEU A 3 -5.51 -45.39 -27.54
CA LEU A 3 -5.87 -44.46 -26.46
C LEU A 3 -5.65 -45.19 -25.08
N HIS A 4 -5.27 -44.44 -24.04
CA HIS A 4 -5.76 -44.44 -22.63
C HIS A 4 -5.59 -45.60 -21.59
N GLY A 5 -5.01 -45.19 -20.43
CA GLY A 5 -5.49 -45.46 -19.06
C GLY A 5 -4.73 -46.56 -18.26
N ARG A 6 -4.52 -46.53 -16.94
CA ARG A 6 -4.75 -45.59 -15.82
C ARG A 6 -4.10 -46.25 -14.56
N LEU A 7 -3.58 -45.45 -13.61
CA LEU A 7 -3.21 -45.76 -12.20
C LEU A 7 -2.03 -46.72 -11.90
N LEU A 8 -1.03 -46.20 -11.19
CA LEU A 8 -0.78 -46.54 -9.78
C LEU A 8 -0.02 -45.37 -9.11
N TYR A 9 -0.74 -44.67 -8.23
CA TYR A 9 -0.19 -43.72 -7.26
C TYR A 9 0.69 -44.48 -6.26
N ALA A 10 1.98 -44.19 -6.23
CA ALA A 10 2.82 -44.38 -5.06
C ALA A 10 3.89 -43.28 -5.13
N TRP A 11 4.26 -42.71 -3.98
CA TRP A 11 5.26 -41.62 -3.84
C TRP A 11 4.73 -40.19 -4.09
N LEU A 12 3.63 -39.83 -3.41
CA LEU A 12 3.29 -38.43 -3.09
C LEU A 12 4.32 -37.87 -2.04
N PRO A 13 4.49 -36.55 -1.89
CA PRO A 13 5.61 -35.81 -2.46
C PRO A 13 6.35 -34.92 -1.44
N LEU A 14 7.65 -35.10 -1.26
CA LEU A 14 8.47 -34.19 -0.43
C LEU A 14 8.84 -32.87 -1.15
N LEU A 15 8.56 -32.76 -2.45
CA LEU A 15 8.83 -31.55 -3.23
C LEU A 15 7.69 -30.50 -3.16
N VAL A 16 6.47 -30.89 -2.76
CA VAL A 16 5.33 -29.95 -2.69
C VAL A 16 5.29 -29.16 -1.38
N VAL A 17 6.09 -29.54 -0.38
CA VAL A 17 6.18 -28.83 0.90
C VAL A 17 6.98 -27.52 0.81
N LEU A 18 7.72 -27.28 -0.28
CA LEU A 18 8.38 -25.99 -0.54
C LEU A 18 7.48 -24.96 -1.25
N LEU A 19 6.33 -25.37 -1.80
CA LEU A 19 5.47 -24.43 -2.54
C LEU A 19 4.42 -23.71 -1.67
N GLN A 20 4.29 -24.06 -0.39
CA GLN A 20 3.17 -23.58 0.43
C GLN A 20 3.60 -22.74 1.64
N VAL A 21 4.90 -22.54 1.90
CA VAL A 21 5.38 -21.63 2.96
C VAL A 21 5.15 -20.14 2.62
N PHE A 22 4.79 -19.84 1.36
CA PHE A 22 4.31 -18.52 0.94
C PHE A 22 2.80 -18.46 0.66
N HIS A 23 2.02 -19.45 1.13
CA HIS A 23 0.56 -19.31 1.22
C HIS A 23 0.18 -18.79 2.61
N GLY A 24 0.93 -17.78 3.08
CA GLY A 24 0.32 -16.82 4.01
C GLY A 24 -0.96 -16.37 3.31
N SER A 25 -2.10 -16.67 3.91
CA SER A 25 -3.38 -16.13 3.44
C SER A 25 -3.19 -14.63 3.32
N PHE A 26 -2.90 -14.16 2.11
CA PHE A 26 -3.03 -12.76 1.73
C PHE A 26 -4.54 -12.56 1.73
N ALA A 27 -5.11 -12.40 2.93
CA ALA A 27 -6.43 -11.86 3.11
C ALA A 27 -6.48 -10.68 2.17
N LYS A 28 -7.31 -10.79 1.12
CA LYS A 28 -7.28 -9.84 0.01
C LYS A 28 -7.40 -8.44 0.59
N CYS A 29 -6.28 -7.72 0.65
CA CYS A 29 -6.26 -6.36 1.13
C CYS A 29 -7.11 -5.59 0.12
N SER A 30 -8.27 -5.14 0.56
CA SER A 30 -9.14 -4.24 -0.19
C SER A 30 -9.17 -2.92 0.56
N CYS A 31 -9.40 -1.82 -0.13
CA CYS A 31 -9.50 -0.53 0.56
C CYS A 31 -10.65 -0.50 1.58
N SER A 32 -11.70 -1.31 1.35
CA SER A 32 -12.83 -1.48 2.26
C SER A 32 -12.47 -2.21 3.56
N LYS A 33 -11.31 -2.86 3.66
CA LYS A 33 -10.86 -3.59 4.85
C LYS A 33 -9.54 -3.01 5.34
N ASN A 34 -9.54 -2.47 6.57
CA ASN A 34 -8.36 -1.87 7.19
C ASN A 34 -7.60 -0.88 6.26
N ASN A 35 -8.33 -0.10 5.45
CA ASN A 35 -7.75 0.83 4.47
C ASN A 35 -6.69 0.17 3.56
N GLY A 36 -6.83 -1.12 3.22
CA GLY A 36 -5.85 -1.88 2.44
C GLY A 36 -4.47 -2.01 3.10
N GLY A 37 -4.35 -1.77 4.40
CA GLY A 37 -3.07 -1.69 5.12
C GLY A 37 -2.38 -0.32 5.03
N CYS A 38 -3.01 0.67 4.39
CA CYS A 38 -2.47 2.03 4.32
C CYS A 38 -2.58 2.75 5.67
N GLY A 39 -1.54 3.50 6.04
CA GLY A 39 -1.52 4.28 7.29
C GLY A 39 -2.63 5.33 7.38
N LYS A 40 -2.88 5.85 8.59
CA LYS A 40 -4.01 6.77 8.91
C LYS A 40 -4.13 8.02 8.02
N ASN A 41 -2.98 8.54 7.56
CA ASN A 41 -2.86 9.75 6.75
C ASN A 41 -2.73 9.45 5.25
N ALA A 42 -2.98 8.19 4.85
CA ALA A 42 -2.99 7.75 3.47
C ALA A 42 -4.40 7.41 2.99
N LEU A 43 -4.61 7.62 1.70
CA LEU A 43 -5.73 7.14 0.91
C LEU A 43 -5.36 5.79 0.32
N CYS A 44 -6.28 4.84 0.36
CA CYS A 44 -6.17 3.58 -0.35
C CYS A 44 -6.87 3.67 -1.71
N SER A 45 -6.23 3.13 -2.74
CA SER A 45 -6.82 2.85 -4.05
C SER A 45 -6.48 1.43 -4.47
N GLU A 46 -7.43 0.75 -5.11
CA GLU A 46 -7.23 -0.61 -5.61
C GLU A 46 -7.30 -0.65 -7.14
N ASN A 47 -6.38 -1.38 -7.76
CA ASN A 47 -6.45 -1.66 -9.18
C ASN A 47 -7.41 -2.83 -9.42
N ARG A 48 -8.55 -2.57 -10.06
CA ARG A 48 -9.57 -3.62 -10.28
C ARG A 48 -9.11 -4.78 -11.17
N LYS A 49 -8.11 -4.58 -12.02
CA LYS A 49 -7.59 -5.63 -12.92
C LYS A 49 -6.59 -6.55 -12.21
N THR A 50 -5.66 -5.96 -11.46
CA THR A 50 -4.57 -6.71 -10.81
C THR A 50 -4.82 -6.97 -9.32
N SER A 51 -5.89 -6.43 -8.76
CA SER A 51 -6.16 -6.43 -7.32
C SER A 51 -5.09 -5.74 -6.46
N ALA A 52 -4.17 -4.98 -7.06
CA ALA A 52 -3.08 -4.34 -6.35
C ALA A 52 -3.58 -3.15 -5.51
N ILE A 53 -3.07 -3.02 -4.28
CA ILE A 53 -3.33 -1.87 -3.41
C ILE A 53 -2.25 -0.81 -3.59
N LYS A 54 -2.69 0.44 -3.71
CA LYS A 54 -1.83 1.62 -3.75
C LYS A 54 -2.24 2.59 -2.66
N CYS A 55 -1.31 2.86 -1.75
CA CYS A 55 -1.43 3.90 -0.74
C CYS A 55 -0.88 5.22 -1.28
N THR A 56 -1.58 6.32 -1.08
CA THR A 56 -1.10 7.67 -1.44
C THR A 56 -1.39 8.62 -0.29
N CYS A 57 -0.48 9.53 0.06
CA CYS A 57 -0.73 10.45 1.17
C CYS A 57 -1.90 11.39 0.87
N LYS A 58 -2.71 11.67 1.91
CA LYS A 58 -3.75 12.69 1.86
C LYS A 58 -3.11 14.07 1.60
N THR A 59 -3.88 14.99 1.04
CA THR A 59 -3.45 16.39 0.87
C THR A 59 -2.93 16.95 2.19
N GLY A 60 -1.78 17.64 2.14
CA GLY A 60 -1.09 18.15 3.34
C GLY A 60 -0.15 17.16 4.02
N TYR A 61 0.00 15.95 3.48
CA TYR A 61 0.96 14.96 3.98
C TYR A 61 1.95 14.56 2.89
N THR A 62 3.19 14.35 3.30
CA THR A 62 4.30 13.94 2.43
C THR A 62 4.67 12.49 2.74
N ASN A 63 4.90 11.68 1.69
CA ASN A 63 5.44 10.34 1.86
C ASN A 63 6.92 10.45 2.28
N THR A 64 7.23 9.90 3.44
CA THR A 64 8.58 9.82 4.02
C THR A 64 9.11 8.39 4.06
N GLY A 65 8.29 7.42 3.67
CA GLY A 65 8.66 6.01 3.54
C GLY A 65 9.10 5.67 2.12
N SER A 66 8.92 4.41 1.73
CA SER A 66 9.22 3.92 0.39
C SER A 66 7.99 3.91 -0.53
N ALA A 67 8.18 3.51 -1.78
CA ALA A 67 7.07 3.36 -2.74
C ALA A 67 6.09 2.25 -2.34
N VAL A 68 6.57 1.21 -1.65
CA VAL A 68 5.77 0.06 -1.19
C VAL A 68 5.31 0.20 0.27
N HIS A 69 6.09 0.87 1.11
CA HIS A 69 5.76 1.18 2.51
C HIS A 69 5.57 2.69 2.67
N VAL A 70 4.36 3.16 2.36
CA VAL A 70 4.02 4.58 2.40
C VAL A 70 3.84 5.06 3.83
N VAL A 71 4.60 6.08 4.23
CA VAL A 71 4.52 6.71 5.56
C VAL A 71 4.21 8.19 5.39
N CYS A 72 2.98 8.57 5.70
CA CYS A 72 2.49 9.93 5.47
C CYS A 72 2.66 10.79 6.72
N LYS A 73 3.65 11.70 6.67
CA LYS A 73 3.94 12.67 7.72
C LYS A 73 3.44 14.05 7.30
N ASP A 74 3.03 14.85 8.28
CA ASP A 74 2.57 16.22 8.05
C ASP A 74 3.62 16.99 7.24
N SER A 75 3.21 17.56 6.11
CA SER A 75 4.11 18.27 5.20
C SER A 75 4.78 19.48 5.87
N CYS A 76 4.15 20.17 6.81
CA CYS A 76 4.76 21.28 7.54
C CYS A 76 5.94 20.84 8.42
N THR A 77 5.95 19.58 8.87
CA THR A 77 7.10 19.02 9.61
C THR A 77 8.24 18.57 8.69
N ILE A 78 8.03 18.59 7.37
CA ILE A 78 9.00 18.19 6.35
C ILE A 78 9.40 19.43 5.54
N LYS A 79 10.62 19.92 5.78
CA LYS A 79 11.15 21.11 5.06
C LYS A 79 10.18 22.31 5.09
N ASN A 80 9.53 22.55 6.23
CA ASN A 80 8.54 23.62 6.42
C ASN A 80 7.41 23.62 5.37
N GLY A 81 7.00 22.46 4.85
CA GLY A 81 5.99 22.35 3.79
C GLY A 81 6.41 22.98 2.46
N GLY A 82 7.70 23.29 2.27
CA GLY A 82 8.19 24.07 1.13
C GLY A 82 8.03 25.59 1.30
N CYS A 83 7.60 26.06 2.47
CA CYS A 83 7.52 27.47 2.77
C CYS A 83 8.91 28.09 2.95
N GLY A 84 9.01 29.39 2.69
CA GLY A 84 10.25 30.15 2.89
C GLY A 84 10.73 30.15 4.35
N PRO A 85 11.99 30.50 4.62
CA PRO A 85 12.61 30.39 5.95
C PRO A 85 11.96 31.27 7.02
N HIS A 86 11.24 32.32 6.64
CA HIS A 86 10.52 33.22 7.54
C HIS A 86 9.00 33.09 7.45
N ALA A 87 8.49 32.10 6.71
CA ALA A 87 7.06 31.88 6.59
C ALA A 87 6.62 30.78 7.56
N ALA A 88 5.48 30.99 8.20
CA ALA A 88 4.83 29.95 8.99
C ALA A 88 4.11 28.96 8.06
N CYS A 89 4.34 27.67 8.27
CA CYS A 89 3.59 26.63 7.59
C CYS A 89 2.31 26.29 8.37
N SER A 90 1.20 26.23 7.65
CA SER A 90 -0.12 25.86 8.17
C SER A 90 -0.88 25.04 7.13
N HIS A 91 -2.07 24.56 7.49
CA HIS A 91 -2.97 23.88 6.56
C HIS A 91 -4.18 24.74 6.23
N HIS A 92 -4.60 24.73 4.97
CA HIS A 92 -5.84 25.34 4.55
C HIS A 92 -7.04 24.60 5.18
N ALA A 93 -7.90 25.32 5.90
CA ALA A 93 -8.95 24.72 6.73
C ALA A 93 -9.92 23.77 6.00
N LYS A 94 -10.14 24.01 4.69
CA LYS A 94 -11.08 23.20 3.88
C LYS A 94 -10.42 22.04 3.13
N THR A 95 -9.19 22.21 2.69
CA THR A 95 -8.54 21.28 1.73
C THR A 95 -7.36 20.53 2.36
N ASN A 96 -6.94 20.95 3.56
CA ASN A 96 -5.71 20.53 4.23
C ASN A 96 -4.43 20.77 3.40
N ALA A 97 -4.50 21.52 2.30
CA ALA A 97 -3.33 21.88 1.50
C ALA A 97 -2.37 22.73 2.35
N VAL A 98 -1.07 22.56 2.13
CA VAL A 98 -0.06 23.41 2.77
C VAL A 98 -0.32 24.87 2.39
N ARG A 99 -0.27 25.76 3.38
CA ARG A 99 -0.42 27.20 3.25
C ARG A 99 0.72 27.88 3.99
N CYS A 100 1.50 28.66 3.26
CA CYS A 100 2.55 29.51 3.81
C CYS A 100 1.97 30.89 4.12
N THR A 101 2.14 31.36 5.35
CA THR A 101 1.81 32.74 5.74
C THR A 101 3.08 33.49 6.10
N LYS A 102 3.14 34.77 5.72
CA LYS A 102 4.20 35.67 6.17
C LYS A 102 4.07 35.98 7.66
#